data_AF-A0A9E3J8G1-F1
#
_entry.id   AF-A0A9E3J8G1-F1
#
_cell.length_a   1.000
_cell.length_b   1.000
_cell.length_c   1.000
_cell.angle_alpha   90.00
_cell.angle_beta   90.00
_cell.angle_gamma   90.00
#
_symmetry.space_group_name_H-M   'P 1'
#
loop_
_entity.id
_entity.type
_entity.pdbx_description
1 polymer ?
#
loop_
_entity_poly.entity_id
_entity_poly.type
_entity_poly.pdbx_seq_one_letter_code
_entity_poly.pdbx_strand_id
1 'polypeptide(L)'
;AIVEDGADTAVTVAPFHGFIWRDTESPQEAATGGGQGVNHDKSYRPRRQDRPQDFLETGAAYAMDAPGFRKHQHRFFGRTELVRTDPARVLEIDDPHDLARARALAPLFDADRAGALPSFDDIDAVVLDFDGTQTDDRVLIDADGKEFVSVHRGDGLGIAALRRSGLKMLILSTEQNPVVAARARKLKIPVLHGIDRKDLALKQWCEEQGIAPERVLYVGNDVNDLPCFALVGWPVAVASAHDVVRGAARAVTTVPGGDGAIREIASWILGPSLDSLDS
;
A
#
# COMPACT_ATOMS: atom_id res chain seq x y z
N ALA A 1 22.88 1.35 18.93
CA ALA A 1 22.33 1.18 20.29
C ALA A 1 22.87 -0.04 21.03
N ILE A 2 22.40 -1.26 20.75
CA ILE A 2 22.82 -2.44 21.55
C ILE A 2 24.19 -2.96 21.12
N VAL A 3 24.36 -3.27 19.83
CA VAL A 3 25.60 -3.86 19.31
C VAL A 3 26.76 -2.88 19.33
N GLU A 4 26.52 -1.63 18.91
CA GLU A 4 27.58 -0.64 18.72
C GLU A 4 27.84 0.22 19.95
N ASP A 5 26.79 0.60 20.70
CA ASP A 5 26.91 1.54 21.83
C ASP A 5 26.84 0.85 23.19
N GLY A 6 26.65 -0.49 23.21
CA GLY A 6 26.64 -1.32 24.40
C GLY A 6 25.44 -1.09 25.32
N ALA A 7 24.28 -0.66 24.80
CA ALA A 7 23.05 -0.62 25.59
C ALA A 7 22.52 -2.04 25.83
N ASP A 8 21.90 -2.29 27.00
CA ASP A 8 21.27 -3.58 27.29
C ASP A 8 19.92 -3.70 26.58
N THR A 9 19.21 -2.57 26.47
CA THR A 9 17.91 -2.46 25.82
C THR A 9 17.80 -1.18 25.00
N ALA A 10 16.93 -1.16 24.00
CA ALA A 10 16.63 0.02 23.20
C ALA A 10 15.15 0.06 22.80
N VAL A 11 14.58 1.26 22.76
CA VAL A 11 13.18 1.49 22.40
C VAL A 11 13.03 2.69 21.48
N THR A 12 12.12 2.59 20.52
CA THR A 12 11.81 3.72 19.63
C THR A 12 10.89 4.72 20.32
N VAL A 13 11.32 5.98 20.36
CA VAL A 13 10.56 7.08 20.97
C VAL A 13 10.46 8.29 20.04
N ALA A 14 9.46 9.13 20.25
CA ALA A 14 9.32 10.40 19.56
C ALA A 14 9.11 11.56 20.56
N PRO A 15 9.47 12.80 20.20
CA PRO A 15 9.16 13.98 21.00
C PRO A 15 7.67 14.06 21.34
N PHE A 16 7.36 14.13 22.64
CA PHE A 16 6.00 14.27 23.15
C PHE A 16 5.80 15.64 23.79
N HIS A 17 4.77 16.34 23.36
CA HIS A 17 4.42 17.68 23.87
C HIS A 17 3.08 17.71 24.61
N GLY A 18 2.44 16.56 24.78
CA GLY A 18 1.15 16.45 25.42
C GLY A 18 1.20 16.80 26.91
N PHE A 19 0.04 17.22 27.42
CA PHE A 19 -0.19 17.32 28.86
C PHE A 19 -1.01 16.10 29.25
N ILE A 20 -0.43 15.24 30.08
CA ILE A 20 -1.11 14.05 30.56
C ILE A 20 -1.88 14.43 31.82
N TRP A 21 -3.14 14.04 31.87
CA TRP A 21 -4.01 14.18 33.04
C TRP A 21 -4.41 12.79 33.53
N ARG A 22 -4.59 12.67 34.84
CA ARG A 22 -5.09 11.46 35.50
C ARG A 22 -6.20 11.85 36.46
N ASP A 23 -7.22 11.00 36.57
CA ASP A 23 -8.26 11.14 37.59
C ASP A 23 -7.71 10.77 38.98
N THR A 24 -8.16 11.46 40.02
CA THR A 24 -7.82 11.12 41.40
C THR A 24 -8.55 9.84 41.81
N GLU A 25 -7.80 8.75 42.02
CA GLU A 25 -8.35 7.39 42.20
C GLU A 25 -8.98 7.12 43.58
N SER A 26 -8.94 8.04 44.54
CA SER A 26 -9.51 7.79 45.87
C SER A 26 -10.95 8.28 46.04
N PRO A 27 -11.91 7.38 46.39
CA PRO A 27 -13.31 7.75 46.66
C PRO A 27 -13.48 8.78 47.80
N GLN A 28 -12.51 8.86 48.71
CA GLN A 28 -12.49 9.83 49.81
C GLN A 28 -12.06 11.25 49.39
N GLU A 29 -11.39 11.40 48.25
CA GLU A 29 -10.99 12.70 47.68
C GLU A 29 -11.97 13.19 46.60
N ALA A 30 -12.81 12.29 46.06
CA ALA A 30 -13.77 12.57 44.98
C ALA A 30 -14.84 13.63 45.29
N ALA A 31 -15.04 14.01 46.56
CA ALA A 31 -15.94 15.12 46.91
C ALA A 31 -15.37 16.51 46.53
N THR A 32 -14.06 16.62 46.28
CA THR A 32 -13.37 17.86 45.86
C THR A 32 -12.30 17.66 44.77
N GLY A 33 -11.98 16.41 44.41
CA GLY A 33 -10.92 16.02 43.48
C GLY A 33 -11.37 16.02 42.03
N GLY A 34 -10.75 16.88 41.22
CA GLY A 34 -10.77 16.80 39.75
C GLY A 34 -9.43 16.30 39.21
N GLY A 35 -9.27 16.26 37.89
CA GLY A 35 -8.04 15.77 37.25
C GLY A 35 -6.75 16.43 37.76
N GLN A 36 -5.70 15.62 37.85
CA GLN A 36 -4.33 16.03 38.19
C GLN A 36 -3.43 15.95 36.96
N GLY A 37 -2.57 16.96 36.77
CA GLY A 37 -1.51 16.90 35.77
C GLY A 37 -0.42 15.90 36.17
N VAL A 38 -0.07 14.99 35.26
CA VAL A 38 0.95 13.95 35.50
C VAL A 38 2.35 14.48 35.20
N ASN A 39 2.53 15.12 34.04
CA ASN A 39 3.80 15.69 33.60
C ASN A 39 3.85 17.23 33.69
N HIS A 40 2.92 17.83 34.44
CA HIS A 40 2.82 19.27 34.61
C HIS A 40 2.10 19.64 35.90
N ASP A 41 2.40 20.82 36.43
CA ASP A 41 1.62 21.44 37.49
C ASP A 41 0.46 22.24 36.86
N LYS A 42 -0.77 21.97 37.31
CA LYS A 42 -1.95 22.72 36.84
C LYS A 42 -1.96 24.18 37.29
N SER A 43 -1.24 24.51 38.36
CA SER A 43 -1.12 25.85 38.93
C SER A 43 -0.17 26.74 38.13
N TYR A 44 0.74 26.12 37.37
CA TYR A 44 1.66 26.81 36.47
C TYR A 44 1.85 25.98 35.19
N ARG A 45 1.12 26.35 34.14
CA ARG A 45 1.13 25.64 32.85
C ARG A 45 1.98 26.39 31.82
N PRO A 46 3.28 26.11 31.70
CA PRO A 46 4.14 26.72 30.68
C PRO A 46 3.71 26.31 29.26
N ARG A 47 4.15 27.05 28.24
CA ARG A 47 3.94 26.64 26.85
C ARG A 47 4.66 25.32 26.61
N ARG A 48 4.18 24.52 25.65
CA ARG A 48 4.76 23.20 25.33
C ARG A 48 6.25 23.29 24.95
N GLN A 49 6.67 24.40 24.35
CA GLN A 49 8.04 24.66 23.90
C GLN A 49 8.99 25.03 25.05
N ASP A 50 8.46 25.48 26.19
CA ASP A 50 9.26 25.93 27.33
C ASP A 50 9.48 24.81 28.37
N ARG A 51 8.95 23.61 28.10
CA ARG A 51 9.04 22.43 28.98
C ARG A 51 10.26 21.57 28.61
N PRO A 52 10.82 20.82 29.58
CA PRO A 52 11.70 19.70 29.25
C PRO A 52 11.02 18.75 28.25
N GLN A 53 11.81 18.21 27.32
CA GLN A 53 11.28 17.33 26.28
C GLN A 53 10.93 15.96 26.89
N ASP A 54 9.64 15.66 26.94
CA ASP A 54 9.15 14.30 27.19
C ASP A 54 9.25 13.46 25.91
N PHE A 55 9.34 12.15 26.06
CA PHE A 55 9.36 11.20 24.94
C PHE A 55 8.19 10.22 25.07
N LEU A 56 7.48 10.00 23.97
CA LEU A 56 6.44 8.98 23.85
C LEU A 56 7.05 7.74 23.20
N GLU A 57 6.85 6.59 23.82
CA GLU A 57 7.13 5.29 23.22
C GLU A 57 6.25 5.09 21.99
N THR A 58 6.84 4.65 20.89
CA THR A 58 6.14 4.61 19.59
C THR A 58 5.64 3.24 19.18
N GLY A 59 5.97 2.20 19.94
CA GLY A 59 5.62 0.81 19.61
C GLY A 59 6.32 0.21 18.39
N ALA A 60 7.08 1.01 17.61
CA ALA A 60 7.61 0.60 16.32
C ALA A 60 8.71 -0.48 16.42
N ALA A 61 9.67 -0.35 17.33
CA ALA A 61 10.70 -1.36 17.53
C ALA A 61 11.24 -1.37 18.97
N TYR A 62 11.56 -2.59 19.40
CA TYR A 62 12.24 -2.89 20.66
C TYR A 62 13.42 -3.79 20.39
N ALA A 63 14.54 -3.52 21.04
CA ALA A 63 15.70 -4.40 20.99
C ALA A 63 16.19 -4.65 22.43
N MET A 64 16.69 -5.85 22.65
CA MET A 64 17.24 -6.32 23.93
C MET A 64 18.42 -7.23 23.64
N ASP A 65 19.46 -7.22 24.47
CA ASP A 65 20.46 -8.28 24.42
C ASP A 65 19.84 -9.61 24.88
N ALA A 66 20.13 -10.68 24.14
CA ALA A 66 19.47 -11.96 24.35
C ALA A 66 19.79 -12.62 25.71
N PRO A 67 21.04 -12.59 26.24
CA PRO A 67 21.34 -13.10 27.57
C PRO A 67 20.60 -12.35 28.69
N GLY A 68 20.59 -11.02 28.65
CA GLY A 68 19.90 -10.15 29.58
C GLY A 68 18.41 -10.41 29.60
N PHE A 69 17.78 -10.50 28.42
CA PHE A 69 16.34 -10.78 28.33
C PHE A 69 15.97 -12.13 28.95
N ARG A 70 16.77 -13.19 28.69
CA ARG A 70 16.53 -14.52 29.30
C ARG A 70 16.65 -14.50 30.83
N LYS A 71 17.55 -13.69 31.37
CA LYS A 71 17.76 -13.55 32.82
C LYS A 71 16.67 -12.74 33.49
N HIS A 72 16.30 -11.60 32.91
CA HIS A 72 15.40 -10.62 33.53
C HIS A 72 13.93 -10.88 33.25
N GLN A 73 13.60 -11.55 32.13
CA GLN A 73 12.24 -11.92 31.74
C GLN A 73 11.26 -10.73 31.61
N HIS A 74 11.76 -9.52 31.40
CA HIS A 74 10.99 -8.32 31.04
C HIS A 74 11.77 -7.47 30.03
N ARG A 75 11.08 -6.55 29.34
CA ARG A 75 11.62 -5.84 28.15
C ARG A 75 12.68 -4.79 28.46
N PHE A 76 12.60 -4.14 29.61
CA PHE A 76 13.48 -3.02 29.97
C PHE A 76 14.33 -3.38 31.17
N PHE A 77 15.62 -3.55 30.96
CA PHE A 77 16.60 -3.86 32.00
C PHE A 77 17.93 -3.19 31.64
N GLY A 78 18.80 -3.03 32.64
CA GLY A 78 20.09 -2.36 32.46
C GLY A 78 19.93 -0.93 31.95
N ARG A 79 20.84 -0.50 31.08
CA ARG A 79 20.79 0.79 30.40
C ARG A 79 19.91 0.68 29.15
N THR A 80 18.82 1.47 29.14
CA THR A 80 17.92 1.60 27.99
C THR A 80 18.27 2.82 27.15
N GLU A 81 18.53 2.60 25.86
CA GLU A 81 18.77 3.67 24.89
C GLU A 81 17.46 4.10 24.20
N LEU A 82 17.27 5.41 24.06
CA LEU A 82 16.10 5.99 23.40
C LEU A 82 16.41 6.28 21.92
N VAL A 83 15.89 5.44 21.02
CA VAL A 83 16.07 5.60 19.57
C VAL A 83 14.99 6.54 19.04
N ARG A 84 15.39 7.76 18.66
CA ARG A 84 14.44 8.78 18.20
C ARG A 84 13.89 8.48 16.81
N THR A 85 12.58 8.60 16.65
CA THR A 85 11.87 8.47 15.37
C THR A 85 11.14 9.77 15.01
N ASP A 86 10.67 9.85 13.77
CA ASP A 86 9.92 10.99 13.27
C ASP A 86 8.55 11.07 13.96
N PRO A 87 8.24 12.14 14.72
CA PRO A 87 6.95 12.30 15.39
C PRO A 87 5.76 12.31 14.42
N ALA A 88 5.95 12.66 13.14
CA ALA A 88 4.88 12.64 12.15
C ALA A 88 4.39 11.22 11.84
N ARG A 89 5.22 10.20 12.11
CA ARG A 89 4.93 8.78 11.83
C ARG A 89 4.45 7.99 13.05
N VAL A 90 4.22 8.67 14.17
CA VAL A 90 3.77 8.03 15.40
C VAL A 90 2.27 7.78 15.33
N LEU A 91 1.92 6.51 15.21
CA LEU A 91 0.54 6.05 15.19
C LEU A 91 0.48 4.66 15.82
N GLU A 92 -0.13 4.55 17.00
CA GLU A 92 -0.49 3.25 17.56
C GLU A 92 -1.68 2.69 16.79
N ILE A 93 -1.64 1.39 16.50
CA ILE A 93 -2.70 0.68 15.77
C ILE A 93 -3.26 -0.37 16.71
N ASP A 94 -4.19 0.07 17.57
CA ASP A 94 -4.82 -0.80 18.55
C ASP A 94 -6.22 -1.24 18.11
N ASP A 95 -6.89 -0.44 17.27
CA ASP A 95 -8.20 -0.78 16.72
C ASP A 95 -8.31 -0.53 15.19
N PRO A 96 -9.34 -1.08 14.51
CA PRO A 96 -9.50 -0.94 13.06
C PRO A 96 -9.54 0.52 12.53
N HIS A 97 -9.99 1.49 13.33
CA HIS A 97 -10.01 2.90 12.94
C HIS A 97 -8.60 3.49 12.92
N ASP A 98 -7.72 3.06 13.83
CA ASP A 98 -6.32 3.44 13.79
C ASP A 98 -5.65 2.96 12.50
N LEU A 99 -5.94 1.72 12.09
CA LEU A 99 -5.44 1.16 10.84
C LEU A 99 -5.97 1.94 9.64
N ALA A 100 -7.25 2.33 9.64
CA ALA A 100 -7.83 3.15 8.58
C ALA A 100 -7.14 4.53 8.49
N ARG A 101 -6.88 5.16 9.64
CA ARG A 101 -6.12 6.41 9.74
C ARG A 101 -4.69 6.24 9.25
N ALA A 102 -4.02 5.14 9.60
CA ALA A 102 -2.68 4.80 9.12
C ALA A 102 -2.65 4.72 7.60
N ARG A 103 -3.59 3.98 7.01
CA ARG A 103 -3.74 3.83 5.55
C ARG A 103 -4.03 5.14 4.83
N ALA A 104 -4.80 6.03 5.44
CA ALA A 104 -5.09 7.34 4.87
C ALA A 104 -3.85 8.26 4.87
N LEU A 105 -3.00 8.16 5.90
CA LEU A 105 -1.81 9.00 6.05
C LEU A 105 -0.58 8.43 5.33
N ALA A 106 -0.49 7.10 5.17
CA ALA A 106 0.68 6.43 4.58
C ALA A 106 1.08 7.02 3.22
N PRO A 107 0.17 7.30 2.27
CA PRO A 107 0.55 7.91 0.99
C PRO A 107 1.21 9.28 1.14
N LEU A 108 0.85 10.07 2.15
CA LEU A 108 1.44 11.40 2.37
C LEU A 108 2.89 11.31 2.88
N PHE A 109 3.21 10.24 3.61
CA PHE A 109 4.55 10.02 4.16
C PHE A 109 5.42 9.15 3.27
N ASP A 110 4.82 8.28 2.47
CA ASP A 110 5.52 7.31 1.64
C ASP A 110 5.51 7.68 0.14
N ALA A 111 4.90 8.81 -0.25
CA ALA A 111 4.90 9.31 -1.63
C ALA A 111 6.31 9.38 -2.26
N ASP A 112 7.32 9.75 -1.47
CA ASP A 112 8.71 9.88 -1.92
C ASP A 112 9.57 8.65 -1.58
N ARG A 113 8.95 7.55 -1.13
CA ARG A 113 9.69 6.36 -0.72
C ARG A 113 10.11 5.58 -1.97
N ALA A 114 11.42 5.44 -2.17
CA ALA A 114 11.97 4.51 -3.15
C ALA A 114 11.33 3.12 -2.97
N GLY A 115 10.69 2.60 -4.03
CA GLY A 115 9.96 1.32 -4.02
C GLY A 115 8.46 1.39 -3.71
N ALA A 116 7.85 2.58 -3.61
CA ALA A 116 6.40 2.75 -3.49
C ALA A 116 5.64 2.44 -4.80
N LEU A 117 6.29 2.70 -5.94
CA LEU A 117 5.79 2.37 -7.28
C LEU A 117 6.74 1.38 -7.95
N PRO A 118 6.24 0.52 -8.85
CA PRO A 118 7.09 -0.38 -9.62
C PRO A 118 7.94 0.39 -10.63
N SER A 119 9.20 0.00 -10.75
CA SER A 119 10.10 0.42 -11.82
C SER A 119 10.23 -0.70 -12.87
N PHE A 120 10.91 -0.42 -13.99
CA PHE A 120 11.18 -1.42 -15.02
C PHE A 120 11.96 -2.64 -14.48
N ASP A 121 12.92 -2.43 -13.59
CA ASP A 121 13.76 -3.51 -13.06
C ASP A 121 13.01 -4.44 -12.10
N ASP A 122 11.87 -4.01 -11.57
CA ASP A 122 11.08 -4.78 -10.61
C ASP A 122 10.22 -5.87 -11.27
N ILE A 123 9.96 -5.78 -12.57
CA ILE A 123 8.94 -6.57 -13.26
C ILE A 123 9.43 -7.15 -14.60
N ASP A 124 8.90 -8.32 -14.96
CA ASP A 124 9.11 -8.94 -16.28
C ASP A 124 7.79 -9.07 -17.07
N ALA A 125 6.66 -8.92 -16.38
CA ALA A 125 5.33 -9.08 -16.94
C ALA A 125 4.32 -8.06 -16.41
N VAL A 126 3.37 -7.72 -17.28
CA VAL A 126 2.18 -6.92 -16.94
C VAL A 126 0.94 -7.69 -17.37
N VAL A 127 0.11 -8.04 -16.39
CA VAL A 127 -1.17 -8.72 -16.57
C VAL A 127 -2.29 -7.76 -16.22
N LEU A 128 -3.24 -7.62 -17.14
CA LEU A 128 -4.31 -6.65 -17.05
C LEU A 128 -5.65 -7.37 -16.96
N ASP A 129 -6.40 -7.10 -15.90
CA ASP A 129 -7.84 -7.28 -15.97
C ASP A 129 -8.47 -6.36 -17.04
N PHE A 130 -9.73 -6.62 -17.41
CA PHE A 130 -10.43 -5.90 -18.47
C PHE A 130 -11.50 -4.94 -17.95
N ASP A 131 -12.61 -5.46 -17.41
CA ASP A 131 -13.76 -4.65 -17.04
C ASP A 131 -13.53 -3.89 -15.74
N GLY A 132 -13.79 -2.58 -15.73
CA GLY A 132 -13.47 -1.70 -14.61
C GLY A 132 -11.98 -1.40 -14.40
N THR A 133 -11.09 -2.10 -15.11
CA THR A 133 -9.64 -1.83 -15.17
C THR A 133 -9.25 -1.06 -16.44
N GLN A 134 -9.54 -1.62 -17.62
CA GLN A 134 -9.35 -0.98 -18.93
C GLN A 134 -10.61 -0.24 -19.43
N THR A 135 -11.74 -0.47 -18.76
CA THR A 135 -13.04 0.18 -19.00
C THR A 135 -13.50 0.89 -17.72
N ASP A 136 -14.56 1.68 -17.79
CA ASP A 136 -15.20 2.34 -16.64
C ASP A 136 -16.24 1.43 -15.95
N ASP A 137 -16.12 0.11 -16.14
CA ASP A 137 -17.00 -0.94 -15.62
C ASP A 137 -18.46 -0.88 -16.13
N ARG A 138 -18.71 -0.03 -17.14
CA ARG A 138 -20.03 0.09 -17.78
C ARG A 138 -20.11 -0.73 -19.05
N VAL A 139 -21.26 -1.35 -19.23
CA VAL A 139 -21.64 -2.04 -20.47
C VAL A 139 -22.83 -1.32 -21.08
N LEU A 140 -22.70 -0.89 -22.33
CA LEU A 140 -23.82 -0.44 -23.15
C LEU A 140 -24.45 -1.67 -23.81
N ILE A 141 -25.74 -1.88 -23.62
CA ILE A 141 -26.48 -2.99 -24.20
C ILE A 141 -27.51 -2.43 -25.17
N ASP A 142 -27.53 -2.93 -26.41
CA ASP A 142 -28.55 -2.55 -27.39
C ASP A 142 -29.85 -3.36 -27.25
N ALA A 143 -30.85 -3.05 -28.07
CA ALA A 143 -32.16 -3.69 -28.02
C ALA A 143 -32.12 -5.19 -28.37
N ASP A 144 -31.06 -5.67 -29.03
CA ASP A 144 -30.85 -7.07 -29.39
C ASP A 144 -29.99 -7.82 -28.34
N GLY A 145 -29.62 -7.14 -27.25
CA GLY A 145 -28.79 -7.71 -26.19
C GLY A 145 -27.30 -7.71 -26.50
N LYS A 146 -26.84 -6.98 -27.53
CA LYS A 146 -25.43 -6.88 -27.86
C LYS A 146 -24.75 -5.85 -26.98
N GLU A 147 -23.61 -6.24 -26.45
CA GLU A 147 -22.84 -5.43 -25.51
C GLU A 147 -21.70 -4.66 -26.20
N PHE A 148 -21.46 -3.46 -25.69
CA PHE A 148 -20.39 -2.56 -26.09
C PHE A 148 -19.74 -1.96 -24.85
N VAL A 149 -18.43 -1.82 -24.86
CA VAL A 149 -17.67 -1.14 -23.81
C VAL A 149 -16.82 -0.02 -24.39
N SER A 150 -16.50 0.96 -23.56
CA SER A 150 -15.56 2.03 -23.90
C SER A 150 -14.17 1.70 -23.35
N VAL A 151 -13.14 2.01 -24.13
CA VAL A 151 -11.73 1.81 -23.75
C VAL A 151 -10.92 3.05 -24.07
N HIS A 152 -9.86 3.29 -23.32
CA HIS A 152 -9.06 4.50 -23.48
C HIS A 152 -8.00 4.39 -24.59
N ARG A 153 -7.75 5.49 -25.31
CA ARG A 153 -6.67 5.57 -26.32
C ARG A 153 -5.30 5.71 -25.66
N GLY A 154 -5.20 6.47 -24.58
CA GLY A 154 -3.97 6.62 -23.80
C GLY A 154 -3.47 5.27 -23.28
N ASP A 155 -4.37 4.43 -22.78
CA ASP A 155 -4.02 3.07 -22.34
C ASP A 155 -3.47 2.23 -23.49
N GLY A 156 -4.05 2.37 -24.69
CA GLY A 156 -3.53 1.70 -25.87
C GLY A 156 -2.10 2.11 -26.24
N LEU A 157 -1.74 3.39 -26.02
CA LEU A 157 -0.37 3.87 -26.20
C LEU A 157 0.57 3.31 -25.14
N GLY A 158 0.16 3.34 -23.87
CA GLY A 158 0.92 2.80 -22.74
C GLY A 158 1.20 1.30 -22.90
N ILE A 159 0.17 0.50 -23.19
CA ILE A 159 0.29 -0.94 -23.46
C ILE A 159 1.22 -1.20 -24.64
N ALA A 160 1.13 -0.41 -25.71
CA ALA A 160 2.00 -0.56 -26.85
C ALA A 160 3.47 -0.23 -26.50
N ALA A 161 3.73 0.73 -25.62
CA ALA A 161 5.06 1.07 -25.13
C ALA A 161 5.63 -0.03 -24.24
N LEU A 162 4.88 -0.49 -23.23
CA LEU A 162 5.26 -1.62 -22.36
C LEU A 162 5.58 -2.90 -23.15
N ARG A 163 4.79 -3.20 -24.17
CA ARG A 163 5.11 -4.34 -25.05
C ARG A 163 6.41 -4.11 -25.83
N ARG A 164 6.68 -2.89 -26.31
CA ARG A 164 7.89 -2.59 -27.08
C ARG A 164 9.16 -2.62 -26.23
N SER A 165 9.08 -2.32 -24.93
CA SER A 165 10.21 -2.45 -24.01
C SER A 165 10.56 -3.91 -23.68
N GLY A 166 9.76 -4.87 -24.15
CA GLY A 166 10.05 -6.30 -24.02
C GLY A 166 9.30 -7.01 -22.90
N LEU A 167 8.50 -6.28 -22.10
CA LEU A 167 7.67 -6.87 -21.06
C LEU A 167 6.64 -7.83 -21.64
N LYS A 168 6.44 -8.95 -20.94
CA LYS A 168 5.41 -9.92 -21.30
C LYS A 168 4.04 -9.37 -20.90
N MET A 169 3.15 -9.26 -21.87
CA MET A 169 1.82 -8.69 -21.67
C MET A 169 0.75 -9.77 -21.73
N LEU A 170 -0.29 -9.64 -20.92
CA LEU A 170 -1.47 -10.50 -20.95
C LEU A 170 -2.73 -9.71 -20.54
N ILE A 171 -3.85 -9.94 -21.23
CA ILE A 171 -5.18 -9.63 -20.67
C ILE A 171 -5.74 -10.90 -20.04
N LEU A 172 -6.21 -10.82 -18.79
CA LEU A 172 -6.82 -11.93 -18.07
C LEU A 172 -8.22 -11.50 -17.58
N SER A 173 -9.27 -12.20 -18.01
CA SER A 173 -10.65 -11.83 -17.66
C SER A 173 -11.53 -13.06 -17.41
N THR A 174 -12.52 -12.91 -16.54
CA THR A 174 -13.64 -13.86 -16.41
C THR A 174 -14.67 -13.71 -17.51
N GLU A 175 -14.66 -12.58 -18.24
CA GLU A 175 -15.65 -12.24 -19.24
C GLU A 175 -15.58 -13.20 -20.45
N GLN A 176 -16.74 -13.74 -20.82
CA GLN A 176 -16.90 -14.61 -21.98
C GLN A 176 -17.16 -13.81 -23.25
N ASN A 177 -17.67 -12.58 -23.12
CA ASN A 177 -17.96 -11.70 -24.24
C ASN A 177 -16.71 -11.48 -25.13
N PRO A 178 -16.82 -11.64 -26.47
CA PRO A 178 -15.68 -11.52 -27.37
C PRO A 178 -15.07 -10.11 -27.47
N VAL A 179 -15.66 -9.09 -26.86
CA VAL A 179 -15.13 -7.71 -26.89
C VAL A 179 -13.73 -7.62 -26.28
N VAL A 180 -13.44 -8.36 -25.21
CA VAL A 180 -12.08 -8.43 -24.61
C VAL A 180 -11.06 -8.95 -25.62
N ALA A 181 -11.39 -10.02 -26.35
CA ALA A 181 -10.53 -10.60 -27.37
C ALA A 181 -10.34 -9.66 -28.58
N ALA A 182 -11.39 -8.89 -28.93
CA ALA A 182 -11.29 -7.86 -29.97
C ALA A 182 -10.31 -6.74 -29.59
N ARG A 183 -10.34 -6.30 -28.33
CA ARG A 183 -9.40 -5.31 -27.80
C ARG A 183 -7.97 -5.87 -27.77
N ALA A 184 -7.77 -7.07 -27.25
CA ALA A 184 -6.46 -7.74 -27.19
C ALA A 184 -5.82 -7.85 -28.59
N ARG A 185 -6.60 -8.27 -29.59
CA ARG A 185 -6.16 -8.34 -31.00
C ARG A 185 -5.76 -6.97 -31.56
N LYS A 186 -6.51 -5.90 -31.27
CA LYS A 186 -6.14 -4.54 -31.68
C LYS A 186 -4.83 -4.09 -31.05
N LEU A 187 -4.62 -4.41 -29.78
CA LEU A 187 -3.40 -4.10 -29.04
C LEU A 187 -2.24 -5.03 -29.38
N LYS A 188 -2.50 -6.14 -30.08
CA LYS A 188 -1.58 -7.27 -30.37
C LYS A 188 -0.88 -7.76 -29.10
N ILE A 189 -1.69 -8.15 -28.12
CA ILE A 189 -1.27 -8.86 -26.91
C ILE A 189 -2.14 -10.11 -26.72
N PRO A 190 -1.63 -11.17 -26.07
CA PRO A 190 -2.40 -12.34 -25.71
C PRO A 190 -3.59 -12.02 -24.78
N VAL A 191 -4.58 -12.90 -24.80
CA VAL A 191 -5.73 -12.84 -23.88
C VAL A 191 -6.05 -14.25 -23.39
N LEU A 192 -6.32 -14.38 -22.10
CA LEU A 192 -6.98 -15.51 -21.47
C LEU A 192 -8.30 -15.00 -20.92
N HIS A 193 -9.43 -15.41 -21.50
CA HIS A 193 -10.76 -14.93 -21.10
C HIS A 193 -11.77 -16.07 -21.00
N GLY A 194 -12.91 -15.82 -20.36
CA GLY A 194 -13.86 -16.87 -19.98
C GLY A 194 -13.29 -17.83 -18.93
N ILE A 195 -12.35 -17.34 -18.10
CA ILE A 195 -11.67 -18.13 -17.07
C ILE A 195 -12.35 -17.88 -15.73
N ASP A 196 -12.84 -18.93 -15.08
CA ASP A 196 -13.47 -18.82 -13.76
C ASP A 196 -12.43 -18.55 -12.65
N ARG A 197 -11.35 -19.33 -12.62
CA ARG A 197 -10.25 -19.20 -11.64
C ARG A 197 -9.05 -18.46 -12.23
N LYS A 198 -9.11 -17.12 -12.23
CA LYS A 198 -8.05 -16.23 -12.74
C LYS A 198 -6.69 -16.51 -12.09
N ASP A 199 -6.65 -16.77 -10.79
CA ASP A 199 -5.43 -17.06 -10.03
C ASP A 199 -4.68 -18.30 -10.55
N LEU A 200 -5.43 -19.37 -10.85
CA LEU A 200 -4.86 -20.61 -11.38
C LEU A 200 -4.34 -20.42 -12.81
N ALA A 201 -5.10 -19.72 -13.66
CA ALA A 201 -4.66 -19.40 -15.02
C ALA A 201 -3.44 -18.48 -15.03
N LEU A 202 -3.38 -17.49 -14.15
CA LEU A 202 -2.22 -16.63 -13.98
C LEU A 202 -1.00 -17.42 -13.54
N LYS A 203 -1.14 -18.29 -12.52
CA LYS A 203 -0.06 -19.14 -12.04
C LYS A 203 0.49 -20.04 -13.15
N GLN A 204 -0.39 -20.73 -13.88
CA GLN A 204 0.00 -21.58 -15.00
C GLN A 204 0.70 -20.77 -16.10
N TRP A 205 0.17 -19.59 -16.44
CA TRP A 205 0.78 -18.71 -17.44
C TRP A 205 2.19 -18.27 -17.01
N CYS A 206 2.40 -17.92 -15.75
CA CYS A 206 3.72 -17.59 -15.21
C CYS A 206 4.70 -18.77 -15.37
N GLU A 207 4.26 -19.99 -15.04
CA GLU A 207 5.06 -21.22 -15.20
C GLU A 207 5.43 -21.46 -16.69
N GLU A 208 4.46 -21.31 -17.61
CA GLU A 208 4.67 -21.47 -19.05
C GLU A 208 5.60 -20.41 -19.66
N GLN A 209 5.55 -19.18 -19.15
CA GLN A 209 6.44 -18.11 -19.59
C GLN A 209 7.81 -18.11 -18.89
N GLY A 210 7.99 -18.93 -17.84
CA GLY A 210 9.21 -18.94 -17.03
C GLY A 210 9.41 -17.65 -16.22
N ILE A 211 8.31 -17.04 -15.76
CA ILE A 211 8.32 -15.76 -15.01
C ILE A 211 7.99 -16.04 -13.54
N ALA A 212 8.81 -15.51 -12.65
CA ALA A 212 8.57 -15.61 -11.22
C ALA A 212 7.40 -14.69 -10.80
N PRO A 213 6.39 -15.16 -10.05
CA PRO A 213 5.22 -14.35 -9.67
C PRO A 213 5.57 -13.02 -8.97
N GLU A 214 6.66 -12.99 -8.20
CA GLU A 214 7.20 -11.78 -7.55
C GLU A 214 7.63 -10.68 -8.53
N ARG A 215 7.85 -11.00 -9.82
CA ARG A 215 8.20 -10.06 -10.90
C ARG A 215 7.02 -9.79 -11.84
N VAL A 216 5.80 -10.11 -11.41
CA VAL A 216 4.57 -9.84 -12.17
C VAL A 216 3.87 -8.62 -11.58
N LEU A 217 3.50 -7.68 -12.46
CA LEU A 217 2.54 -6.63 -12.16
C LEU A 217 1.16 -7.06 -12.63
N TYR A 218 0.20 -7.09 -11.71
CA TYR A 218 -1.19 -7.38 -12.01
C TYR A 218 -2.06 -6.16 -11.72
N VAL A 219 -2.89 -5.75 -12.68
CA VAL A 219 -3.83 -4.63 -12.50
C VAL A 219 -5.26 -5.15 -12.42
N GLY A 220 -5.99 -4.75 -11.39
CA GLY A 220 -7.39 -5.16 -11.16
C GLY A 220 -8.24 -4.09 -10.49
N ASN A 221 -9.54 -4.35 -10.36
CA ASN A 221 -10.51 -3.42 -9.80
C ASN A 221 -11.46 -4.03 -8.75
N ASP A 222 -11.74 -5.34 -8.78
CA ASP A 222 -12.80 -5.93 -7.95
C ASP A 222 -12.32 -7.18 -7.17
N VAL A 223 -13.18 -7.68 -6.29
CA VAL A 223 -12.87 -8.72 -5.29
C VAL A 223 -12.42 -10.04 -5.92
N ASN A 224 -12.82 -10.30 -7.17
CA ASN A 224 -12.40 -11.46 -7.95
C ASN A 224 -10.91 -11.39 -8.36
N ASP A 225 -10.27 -10.22 -8.26
CA ASP A 225 -8.84 -10.04 -8.50
C ASP A 225 -7.98 -10.30 -7.25
N LEU A 226 -8.56 -10.30 -6.05
CA LEU A 226 -7.81 -10.49 -4.79
C LEU A 226 -6.98 -11.79 -4.76
N PRO A 227 -7.47 -12.94 -5.29
CA PRO A 227 -6.64 -14.14 -5.42
C PRO A 227 -5.43 -13.95 -6.33
N CYS A 228 -5.54 -13.16 -7.40
CA CYS A 228 -4.39 -12.81 -8.26
C CYS A 228 -3.44 -11.85 -7.54
N PHE A 229 -3.98 -10.88 -6.79
CA PHE A 229 -3.16 -9.94 -6.01
C PHE A 229 -2.28 -10.65 -4.99
N ALA A 230 -2.81 -11.67 -4.32
CA ALA A 230 -2.07 -12.47 -3.35
C ALA A 230 -0.95 -13.33 -3.97
N LEU A 231 -0.98 -13.55 -5.29
CA LEU A 231 0.01 -14.37 -6.00
C LEU A 231 1.22 -13.55 -6.46
N VAL A 232 1.02 -12.28 -6.82
CA VAL A 232 2.02 -11.48 -7.55
C VAL A 232 2.82 -10.53 -6.65
N GLY A 233 4.00 -10.11 -7.09
CA GLY A 233 4.83 -9.15 -6.35
C GLY A 233 4.36 -7.69 -6.44
N TRP A 234 3.63 -7.35 -7.52
CA TRP A 234 3.12 -6.00 -7.77
C TRP A 234 1.62 -6.00 -8.08
N PRO A 235 0.76 -6.21 -7.06
CA PRO A 235 -0.67 -5.99 -7.21
C PRO A 235 -0.97 -4.49 -7.27
N VAL A 236 -1.66 -4.05 -8.32
CA VAL A 236 -2.03 -2.66 -8.57
C VAL A 236 -3.54 -2.54 -8.70
N ALA A 237 -4.15 -1.68 -7.90
CA ALA A 237 -5.56 -1.34 -8.04
C ALA A 237 -5.72 -0.04 -8.82
N VAL A 238 -6.74 0.02 -9.69
CA VAL A 238 -7.15 1.31 -10.28
C VAL A 238 -7.82 2.21 -9.24
N ALA A 239 -7.84 3.53 -9.45
CA ALA A 239 -8.41 4.48 -8.49
C ALA A 239 -9.89 4.20 -8.16
N SER A 240 -10.64 3.71 -9.15
CA SER A 240 -12.07 3.35 -9.05
C SER A 240 -12.32 1.94 -8.51
N ALA A 241 -11.26 1.20 -8.13
CA ALA A 241 -11.39 -0.15 -7.61
C ALA A 241 -12.17 -0.19 -6.30
N HIS A 242 -12.81 -1.33 -6.02
CA HIS A 242 -13.51 -1.56 -4.76
C HIS A 242 -12.56 -1.36 -3.57
N ASP A 243 -13.07 -0.82 -2.45
CA ASP A 243 -12.23 -0.36 -1.33
C ASP A 243 -11.28 -1.43 -0.77
N VAL A 244 -11.76 -2.68 -0.67
CA VAL A 244 -10.93 -3.79 -0.19
C VAL A 244 -9.79 -4.14 -1.15
N VAL A 245 -9.97 -3.91 -2.46
CA VAL A 245 -8.97 -4.14 -3.50
C VAL A 245 -7.90 -3.06 -3.43
N ARG A 246 -8.32 -1.78 -3.30
CA ARG A 246 -7.40 -0.66 -3.04
C ARG A 246 -6.56 -0.89 -1.78
N GLY A 247 -7.18 -1.44 -0.72
CA GLY A 247 -6.49 -1.76 0.53
C GLY A 247 -5.56 -2.97 0.47
N ALA A 248 -5.74 -3.86 -0.51
CA ALA A 248 -4.89 -5.03 -0.74
C ALA A 248 -3.78 -4.78 -1.76
N ALA A 249 -3.91 -3.73 -2.59
CA ALA A 249 -2.92 -3.37 -3.58
C ALA A 249 -1.62 -2.86 -2.94
N ARG A 250 -0.51 -3.08 -3.64
CA ARG A 250 0.79 -2.50 -3.29
C ARG A 250 0.92 -1.07 -3.80
N ALA A 251 0.30 -0.78 -4.94
CA ALA A 251 0.17 0.56 -5.49
C ALA A 251 -1.27 0.80 -5.98
N VAL A 252 -1.72 2.05 -5.92
CA VAL A 252 -3.04 2.46 -6.41
C VAL A 252 -2.86 3.60 -7.39
N THR A 253 -3.48 3.50 -8.57
CA THR A 253 -3.43 4.59 -9.55
C THR A 253 -4.21 5.80 -9.04
N THR A 254 -3.87 6.99 -9.54
CA THR A 254 -4.67 8.21 -9.32
C THR A 254 -5.81 8.33 -10.31
N VAL A 255 -5.66 7.78 -11.51
CA VAL A 255 -6.65 7.77 -12.59
C VAL A 255 -7.55 6.53 -12.48
N PRO A 256 -8.88 6.66 -12.64
CA PRO A 256 -9.80 5.51 -12.60
C PRO A 256 -9.68 4.61 -13.84
N GLY A 257 -10.26 3.41 -13.75
CA GLY A 257 -10.37 2.48 -14.87
C GLY A 257 -11.10 3.12 -16.06
N GLY A 258 -10.64 2.83 -17.28
CA GLY A 258 -11.22 3.37 -18.51
C GLY A 258 -10.84 4.82 -18.84
N ASP A 259 -10.13 5.52 -17.96
CA ASP A 259 -9.75 6.94 -18.13
C ASP A 259 -8.23 7.17 -18.29
N GLY A 260 -7.44 6.10 -18.43
CA GLY A 260 -5.99 6.21 -18.55
C GLY A 260 -5.17 5.59 -17.43
N ALA A 261 -5.77 4.77 -16.55
CA ALA A 261 -5.06 4.10 -15.47
C ALA A 261 -3.86 3.28 -15.98
N ILE A 262 -3.98 2.59 -17.12
CA ILE A 262 -2.88 1.78 -17.68
C ILE A 262 -1.79 2.68 -18.27
N ARG A 263 -2.16 3.83 -18.84
CA ARG A 263 -1.22 4.87 -19.27
C ARG A 263 -0.43 5.46 -18.10
N GLU A 264 -1.08 5.67 -16.96
CA GLU A 264 -0.41 6.10 -15.73
C GLU A 264 0.61 5.06 -15.28
N ILE A 265 0.21 3.78 -15.18
CA ILE A 265 1.12 2.67 -14.83
C ILE A 265 2.30 2.60 -15.80
N ALA A 266 2.06 2.73 -17.10
CA ALA A 266 3.13 2.73 -18.09
C ALA A 266 4.13 3.88 -17.86
N SER A 267 3.69 5.03 -17.33
CA SER A 267 4.58 6.16 -17.02
C SER A 267 5.38 5.98 -15.73
N TRP A 268 4.91 5.15 -14.80
CA TRP A 268 5.73 4.75 -13.64
C TRP A 268 6.92 3.91 -14.09
N ILE A 269 6.67 2.99 -15.04
CA ILE A 269 7.65 2.00 -15.51
C ILE A 269 8.64 2.59 -16.52
N LEU A 270 8.15 3.37 -17.49
CA LEU A 270 8.90 3.88 -18.65
C LEU A 270 9.07 5.42 -18.64
N GLY A 271 8.80 6.05 -17.51
CA GLY A 271 8.86 7.50 -17.35
C GLY A 271 7.77 8.29 -18.10
N PRO A 272 7.78 9.64 -17.95
CA PRO A 272 6.71 10.52 -18.46
C PRO A 272 6.54 10.49 -19.99
N SER A 273 7.63 10.21 -20.71
CA SER A 273 7.68 10.10 -22.18
C SER A 273 7.45 8.68 -22.70
N LEU A 274 7.23 7.69 -21.83
CA LEU A 274 7.09 6.27 -22.20
C LEU A 274 8.28 5.75 -23.04
N ASP A 275 9.49 6.19 -22.69
CA ASP A 275 10.74 5.96 -23.44
C ASP A 275 10.68 6.25 -24.95
N SER A 276 9.78 7.13 -25.38
CA SER A 276 9.61 7.46 -26.80
C SER A 276 10.62 8.47 -27.36
N LEU A 277 11.43 9.10 -26.49
CA LEU A 277 12.38 10.15 -26.87
C LEU A 277 13.81 9.64 -27.07
N ASP A 278 14.09 8.39 -26.68
CA ASP A 278 15.42 7.78 -26.75
C ASP A 278 15.55 6.74 -27.89
N SER A 279 14.58 6.72 -28.84
CA SER A 279 14.54 5.84 -30.02
C SER A 279 14.82 6.55 -31.34
#